data_AF-A0AAP2BJF2-F1
#
_entry.id   AF-A0AAP2BJF2-F1
#
_cell.length_a   1.000
_cell.length_b   1.000
_cell.length_c   1.000
_cell.angle_alpha   90.00
_cell.angle_beta   90.00
_cell.angle_gamma   90.00
#
_symmetry.space_group_name_H-M   'P 1'
#
loop_
_entity.id
_entity.type
_entity.pdbx_description
1 polymer ?
#
loop_
_entity_poly.entity_id
_entity_poly.type
_entity_poly.pdbx_seq_one_letter_code
_entity_poly.pdbx_strand_id
1 'polypeptide(L)' 'MRLFMALITLKEWNARQPRPRSLETVRRWVRQSKIYPAPKKDGVEYLFQETAIKVEPSQSSTCGLLRRMTGGKKKKP' A
#
# COMPACT_ATOMS: atom_id res chain seq x y z
N MET A 1 -1.87 25.16 13.70
CA MET A 1 -2.59 24.12 14.45
C MET A 1 -1.98 22.77 14.13
N ARG A 2 -1.36 22.08 15.09
CA ARG A 2 -0.97 20.68 14.91
C ARG A 2 -2.23 19.84 15.11
N LEU A 3 -2.76 19.27 14.04
CA LEU A 3 -3.76 18.23 14.14
C LEU A 3 -3.10 17.08 14.91
N PHE A 4 -3.51 16.83 16.14
CA PHE A 4 -3.20 15.58 16.83
C PHE A 4 -3.93 14.48 16.07
N MET A 5 -3.30 13.96 15.02
CA MET A 5 -3.83 12.82 14.28
C MET A 5 -3.73 11.62 15.22
N ALA A 6 -4.86 11.05 15.61
CA ALA A 6 -4.91 9.89 16.48
C ALA A 6 -4.04 8.77 15.89
N LEU A 7 -3.13 8.24 16.72
CA LEU A 7 -2.27 7.12 16.37
C LEU A 7 -2.93 5.83 16.84
N ILE A 8 -3.10 4.89 15.93
CA ILE A 8 -3.68 3.58 16.18
C ILE A 8 -2.64 2.48 15.96
N THR A 9 -2.83 1.34 16.62
CA THR A 9 -1.92 0.20 16.49
C THR A 9 -2.02 -0.45 15.11
N LEU A 10 -0.97 -1.17 14.70
CA LEU A 10 -0.98 -1.98 13.48
C LEU A 10 -2.18 -2.94 13.41
N LYS A 11 -2.53 -3.57 14.53
CA LYS A 11 -3.65 -4.51 14.64
C LYS A 11 -4.97 -3.80 14.37
N GLU A 12 -5.17 -2.64 14.97
CA GLU A 12 -6.40 -1.88 14.84
C GLU A 12 -6.55 -1.28 13.44
N TRP A 13 -5.49 -0.70 12.88
CA TRP A 13 -5.48 -0.22 11.50
C TRP A 13 -5.84 -1.32 10.51
N ASN A 14 -5.31 -2.54 10.70
CA ASN A 14 -5.62 -3.69 9.86
C ASN A 14 -7.06 -4.18 9.99
N ALA A 15 -7.64 -4.12 11.20
CA ALA A 15 -9.05 -4.48 11.43
C ALA A 15 -10.03 -3.51 10.75
N ARG A 16 -9.63 -2.23 10.60
CA ARG A 16 -10.41 -1.20 9.91
C ARG A 16 -10.33 -1.28 8.38
N GLN A 17 -9.39 -2.07 7.83
CA GLN A 17 -9.30 -2.27 6.38
C GLN A 17 -10.49 -3.08 5.88
N PRO A 18 -10.99 -2.83 4.65
CA PRO A 18 -12.11 -3.58 4.07
C PRO A 18 -11.79 -5.08 3.95
N ARG A 19 -10.51 -5.44 3.88
CA ARG A 19 -10.05 -6.83 3.91
C ARG A 19 -8.84 -6.96 4.83
N PRO A 20 -9.03 -7.33 6.10
CA PRO A 20 -7.92 -7.54 7.03
C PRO A 20 -6.99 -8.64 6.51
N ARG A 21 -5.68 -8.44 6.67
CA ARG A 21 -4.63 -9.41 6.31
C ARG A 21 -3.87 -9.86 7.54
N SER A 22 -2.93 -10.80 7.38
CA SER A 22 -2.04 -11.15 8.48
C SER A 22 -1.17 -9.95 8.88
N LEU A 23 -0.87 -9.83 10.16
CA LEU A 23 -0.05 -8.71 10.68
C LEU A 23 1.33 -8.67 10.01
N GLU A 24 1.91 -9.83 9.69
CA GLU A 24 3.17 -9.91 8.93
C GLU A 24 3.07 -9.33 7.52
N THR A 25 1.93 -9.52 6.84
CA THR A 25 1.68 -8.91 5.52
C THR A 25 1.68 -7.39 5.64
N VAL A 26 1.00 -6.86 6.66
CA VAL A 26 0.96 -5.41 6.92
C VAL A 26 2.35 -4.88 7.27
N ARG A 27 3.13 -5.57 8.11
CA ARG A 27 4.53 -5.22 8.40
C ARG A 27 5.38 -5.21 7.12
N ARG A 28 5.13 -6.13 6.19
CA ARG A 28 5.81 -6.15 4.89
C ARG A 28 5.44 -4.91 4.05
N TRP A 29 4.19 -4.47 4.07
CA TRP A 29 3.78 -3.23 3.40
C TRP A 29 4.48 -2.00 3.95
N VAL A 30 4.63 -1.92 5.28
CA VAL A 30 5.40 -0.84 5.92
C VAL A 30 6.84 -0.82 5.43
N ARG A 31 7.51 -1.98 5.42
CA ARG A 31 8.90 -2.11 4.91
C ARG A 31 9.02 -1.76 3.43
N GLN A 32 7.97 -2.03 2.64
CA GLN A 32 7.89 -1.69 1.22
C GLN A 32 7.44 -0.24 0.96
N SER A 33 7.25 0.58 2.00
CA SER A 33 6.74 1.95 1.90
C SER A 33 5.40 2.05 1.16
N LYS A 34 4.53 1.05 1.33
CA LYS A 34 3.19 0.99 0.72
C LYS A 34 2.09 1.60 1.57
N ILE A 35 2.43 2.26 2.67
CA ILE A 35 1.46 2.92 3.56
C ILE A 35 1.82 4.39 3.64
N TYR A 36 0.83 5.26 3.42
CA TYR A 36 0.98 6.69 3.55
C TYR A 36 -0.13 7.29 4.43
N PRO A 37 0.20 8.15 5.39
CA PRO A 37 1.56 8.54 5.79
C PRO A 37 2.31 7.39 6.49
N ALA A 38 3.64 7.47 6.46
CA ALA A 38 4.50 6.42 7.00
C ALA A 38 4.24 6.23 8.51
N PRO A 39 4.05 4.99 8.98
CA PRO A 39 3.81 4.74 10.40
C PRO A 39 5.07 5.04 11.22
N LYS A 40 4.85 5.53 12.44
CA LYS A 40 5.93 5.75 13.41
C LYS A 40 6.25 4.44 14.11
N LYS A 41 7.53 4.10 14.20
CA LYS A 41 7.99 2.97 15.02
C LYS A 41 8.16 3.44 16.46
N ASP A 42 7.41 2.85 17.38
CA ASP A 42 7.46 3.15 18.81
C ASP A 42 7.88 1.87 19.55
N GLY A 43 9.17 1.79 19.89
CA GLY A 43 9.79 0.58 20.40
C GLY A 43 9.64 -0.62 19.44
N VAL A 44 8.78 -1.56 19.82
CA VAL A 44 8.52 -2.82 19.09
C VAL A 44 7.33 -2.70 18.13
N GLU A 45 6.44 -1.73 18.36
CA GLU A 45 5.18 -1.59 17.63
C GLU A 45 5.22 -0.49 16.57
N TYR A 46 4.30 -0.59 15.60
CA TYR A 46 4.06 0.45 14.60
C TYR A 46 2.77 1.18 14.94
N LEU A 47 2.87 2.50 15.02
CA LEU A 47 1.77 3.42 15.20
C LEU A 47 1.41 4.05 13.86
N PHE A 48 0.19 3.80 13.42
CA PHE A 48 -0.37 4.33 12.18
C PHE A 48 -1.21 5.54 12.50
N GLN A 49 -1.22 6.52 11.61
CA GLN A 49 -2.27 7.53 11.66
C GLN A 49 -3.60 6.88 11.29
N GLU A 50 -4.69 7.29 11.94
CA GLU A 50 -6.03 6.80 11.63
C GLU A 50 -6.40 6.96 10.15
N THR A 51 -5.94 8.05 9.53
CA THR A 51 -6.14 8.37 8.12
C THR A 51 -5.14 7.72 7.18
N ALA A 52 -4.28 6.82 7.67
CA ALA A 52 -3.28 6.16 6.83
C ALA A 52 -3.94 5.19 5.84
N ILE A 53 -3.53 5.29 4.59
CA ILE A 53 -4.03 4.47 3.49
C ILE A 53 -2.91 3.62 2.91
N LYS A 54 -3.28 2.44 2.40
CA LYS A 54 -2.36 1.64 1.59
C LYS A 54 -2.28 2.26 0.20
N VAL A 55 -1.08 2.69 -0.17
CA VAL A 55 -0.73 3.16 -1.52
C VAL A 55 -0.18 1.97 -2.29
N GLU A 56 -0.84 1.61 -3.38
CA GLU A 56 -0.24 0.70 -4.35
C GLU A 56 0.78 1.49 -5.18
N PRO A 57 2.03 1.01 -5.33
CA PRO A 57 2.92 1.58 -6.32
C PRO A 57 2.19 1.44 -7.64
N SER A 58 1.98 2.56 -8.35
CA SER A 58 1.23 2.59 -9.59
C SER A 58 1.67 1.41 -10.46
N GLN A 59 0.84 0.37 -10.52
CA GLN A 59 0.99 -0.61 -11.56
C GLN A 59 0.72 0.22 -12.81
N SER A 60 1.77 0.50 -13.59
CA SER A 60 1.60 0.77 -15.00
C SER A 60 0.59 -0.27 -15.45
N SER A 61 -0.60 0.18 -15.83
CA SER A 61 -1.79 -0.62 -16.09
C SER A 61 -1.61 -1.38 -17.39
N THR A 62 -0.57 -2.20 -17.46
CA THR A 62 -0.34 -3.11 -18.55
C THR A 62 -1.02 -4.40 -18.14
N CYS A 63 -2.36 -4.35 -18.14
CA CYS A 63 -3.15 -5.56 -18.23
C CYS A 63 -2.53 -6.42 -19.34
N GLY A 64 -2.26 -7.71 -19.08
CA GLY A 64 -1.60 -8.58 -20.05
C GLY A 64 -2.31 -8.60 -21.42
N LEU A 65 -3.61 -8.28 -21.43
CA LEU A 65 -4.42 -8.04 -22.63
C LEU A 65 -3.95 -6.82 -23.44
N LEU A 66 -3.77 -5.66 -22.80
CA LEU A 66 -3.26 -4.43 -23.43
C LEU A 66 -1.88 -4.66 -24.04
N ARG A 67 -0.99 -5.39 -23.33
CA ARG A 67 0.34 -5.76 -23.84
C ARG A 67 0.28 -6.64 -25.10
N ARG A 68 -0.72 -7.54 -25.20
CA ARG A 68 -0.94 -8.36 -26.40
C ARG A 68 -1.47 -7.54 -27.56
N MET A 69 -2.41 -6.63 -27.31
CA MET A 69 -3.04 -5.81 -28.36
C MET A 69 -2.05 -4.87 -29.03
N THR A 70 -1.08 -4.32 -28.30
CA THR A 70 -0.09 -3.37 -28.84
C THR A 70 1.12 -4.04 -29.51
N GLY A 71 1.25 -5.36 -29.43
CA GLY A 71 2.38 -6.13 -29.98
C GLY A 71 2.30 -6.43 -31.49
N GLY A 72 1.62 -5.59 -32.27
CA GLY A 72 1.45 -5.77 -33.71
C GLY A 72 2.78 -5.72 -34.46
N LYS A 73 3.18 -6.85 -35.05
CA LYS A 73 4.41 -7.03 -35.85
C LYS A 73 4.34 -6.17 -37.12
N LYS A 74 5.24 -5.19 -37.30
CA LYS A 74 5.36 -4.46 -38.57
C LYS A 74 5.80 -5.45 -39.67
N LYS A 75 5.03 -5.56 -40.75
CA LYS A 75 5.46 -6.28 -41.96
C LYS A 75 6.67 -5.55 -42.56
N LYS A 76 7.70 -6.32 -42.92
CA LYS A 76 8.91 -5.83 -43.59
C LYS A 76 8.53 -5.40 -45.02
N PRO A 77 9.10 -4.30 -45.55
CA PRO A 77 8.81 -3.80 -46.90
C PRO A 77 9.13 -4.82 -47.98
#